data_AF-A0A535AQ39-F1
#
_entry.id   AF-A0A535AQ39-F1
#
_cell.length_a   1.000
_cell.length_b   1.000
_cell.length_c   1.000
_cell.angle_alpha   90.00
_cell.angle_beta   90.00
_cell.angle_gamma   90.00
#
_symmetry.space_group_name_H-M   'P 1'
#
loop_
_entity.id
_entity.type
_entity.pdbx_description
1 polymer ?
#
loop_
_entity_poly.entity_id
_entity_poly.type
_entity_poly.pdbx_seq_one_letter_code
_entity_poly.pdbx_strand_id
1 'polypeptide(L)'
;MIRNAVLSKALIVFTLHFCLLSQAAAAEAGWEAEWERTVKAAEQEGQVTVYKIAHDAEWHAFQKQYPKIKVNLVPASAAQIQQRILAERRAGKFLADVVRLGGGTSTSLYKAKALDPIGPALILSEVKDASNCLRGLSLAFTRLQSKISRPENVDELLGSPRPQVER
;
A
#
# COMPACT_ATOMS: atom_id res chain seq x y z
N MET A 1 27.60 54.47 26.03
CA MET A 1 26.39 53.61 25.89
C MET A 1 26.46 52.76 24.62
N ILE A 2 27.46 51.88 24.45
CA ILE A 2 27.57 50.98 23.29
C ILE A 2 28.08 49.62 23.78
N ARG A 3 27.23 48.78 24.36
CA ARG A 3 27.62 47.41 24.76
C ARG A 3 26.60 46.30 24.45
N ASN A 4 25.39 46.61 23.95
CA ASN A 4 24.29 45.63 23.96
C ASN A 4 23.68 45.29 22.58
N ALA A 5 24.12 45.90 21.48
CA ALA A 5 23.50 45.69 20.16
C ALA A 5 24.06 44.48 19.36
N VAL A 6 25.27 43.99 19.70
CA VAL A 6 25.92 42.88 18.98
C VAL A 6 25.41 41.51 19.49
N LEU A 7 25.15 41.39 20.80
CA LEU A 7 24.63 40.14 21.38
C LEU A 7 23.22 39.77 20.88
N SER A 8 22.37 40.76 20.62
CA SER A 8 20.99 40.51 20.17
C SER A 8 20.90 40.01 18.73
N LYS A 9 21.87 40.35 17.87
CA LYS A 9 21.92 39.87 16.48
C LYS A 9 22.55 38.49 16.37
N ALA A 10 23.54 38.17 17.20
CA ALA A 10 24.15 36.85 17.25
C ALA A 10 23.17 35.75 17.72
N LEU A 11 22.28 36.08 18.67
CA LEU A 11 21.30 35.12 19.21
C LEU A 11 20.22 34.72 18.20
N ILE A 12 19.79 35.64 17.32
CA ILE A 12 18.76 35.41 16.30
C ILE A 12 19.32 34.62 15.11
N VAL A 13 20.58 34.87 14.73
CA VAL A 13 21.25 34.09 13.67
C VAL A 13 21.52 32.65 14.12
N PHE A 14 21.80 32.43 15.41
CA PHE A 14 22.02 31.10 15.98
C PHE A 14 20.73 30.27 16.08
N THR A 15 19.58 30.89 16.40
CA THR A 15 18.28 30.20 16.44
C THR A 15 17.72 29.90 15.04
N LEU A 16 17.95 30.77 14.06
CA LEU A 16 17.58 30.50 12.66
C LEU A 16 18.47 29.42 12.01
N HIS A 17 19.75 29.33 12.38
CA HIS A 17 20.62 28.23 11.93
C HIS A 17 20.26 26.88 12.54
N PHE A 18 19.85 26.83 13.81
CA PHE A 18 19.46 25.58 14.46
C PHE A 18 18.12 25.03 13.90
N CYS A 19 17.23 25.90 13.44
CA CYS A 19 15.94 25.49 12.87
C CYS A 19 16.04 24.91 11.45
N LEU A 20 17.00 25.36 10.62
CA LEU A 20 17.17 24.82 9.26
C LEU A 20 17.96 23.50 9.22
N LEU A 21 18.87 23.26 10.15
CA LEU A 21 19.65 22.01 10.20
C LEU A 21 18.83 20.81 10.73
N SER A 22 17.81 21.06 11.56
CA SER A 22 16.98 19.98 12.11
C SER A 22 15.95 19.43 11.11
N GLN A 23 15.71 20.11 9.99
CA GLN A 23 14.72 19.71 8.98
C GLN A 23 15.34 18.85 7.87
N ALA A 24 16.66 18.92 7.65
CA ALA A 24 17.36 18.18 6.59
C ALA A 24 17.69 16.72 6.98
N ALA A 25 17.88 16.43 8.28
CA ALA A 25 18.15 15.07 8.77
C ALA A 25 16.88 14.24 9.04
N ALA A 26 15.70 14.88 9.01
CA ALA A 26 14.42 14.23 9.30
C ALA A 26 13.77 13.53 8.09
N ALA A 27 14.31 13.71 6.89
CA ALA A 27 13.69 13.19 5.66
C ALA A 27 14.02 11.71 5.41
N GLU A 28 15.26 11.25 5.69
CA GLU A 28 15.59 9.82 5.63
C GLU A 28 15.22 9.07 6.92
N ALA A 29 15.36 9.68 8.10
CA ALA A 29 14.99 9.04 9.38
C ALA A 29 13.50 9.15 9.74
N GLY A 30 12.71 9.84 8.93
CA GLY A 30 11.33 10.20 9.27
C GLY A 30 10.32 9.10 9.00
N TRP A 31 10.52 8.31 7.94
CA TRP A 31 9.51 7.35 7.48
C TRP A 31 9.54 6.05 8.30
N GLU A 32 10.72 5.57 8.72
CA GLU A 32 10.84 4.43 9.64
C GLU A 32 10.26 4.77 11.01
N ALA A 33 10.56 5.97 11.52
CA ALA A 33 10.01 6.43 12.79
C ALA A 33 8.48 6.58 12.73
N GLU A 34 7.93 7.07 11.62
CA GLU A 34 6.48 7.13 11.39
C GLU A 34 5.86 5.73 11.22
N TRP A 35 6.56 4.83 10.54
CA TRP A 35 6.14 3.42 10.42
C TRP A 35 6.08 2.75 11.78
N GLU A 36 7.13 2.87 12.60
CA GLU A 36 7.17 2.31 13.95
C GLU A 36 6.06 2.88 14.85
N ARG A 37 5.77 4.18 14.77
CA ARG A 37 4.64 4.79 15.48
C ARG A 37 3.31 4.19 15.03
N THR A 38 3.13 4.04 13.72
CA THR A 38 1.91 3.44 13.14
C THR A 38 1.73 2.00 13.60
N VAL A 39 2.80 1.20 13.58
CA VAL A 39 2.76 -0.20 14.07
C VAL A 39 2.43 -0.23 15.56
N LYS A 40 3.06 0.62 16.39
CA LYS A 40 2.75 0.69 17.83
C LYS A 40 1.29 1.07 18.10
N ALA A 41 0.75 2.03 17.35
CA ALA A 41 -0.66 2.41 17.46
C ALA A 41 -1.57 1.25 17.05
N ALA A 42 -1.29 0.57 15.94
CA ALA A 42 -2.06 -0.58 15.49
C ALA A 42 -1.95 -1.79 16.46
N GLU A 43 -0.82 -1.98 17.13
CA GLU A 43 -0.67 -2.97 18.21
C GLU A 43 -1.55 -2.61 19.44
N GLN A 44 -1.72 -1.32 19.75
CA GLN A 44 -2.59 -0.86 20.83
C GLN A 44 -4.08 -1.03 20.49
N GLU A 45 -4.47 -0.79 19.24
CA GLU A 45 -5.82 -1.05 18.73
C GLU A 45 -6.11 -2.56 18.66
N GLY A 46 -5.09 -3.37 18.31
CA GLY A 46 -5.06 -4.82 18.44
C GLY A 46 -5.78 -5.61 17.34
N GLN A 47 -6.55 -4.96 16.46
CA GLN A 47 -7.24 -5.64 15.36
C GLN A 47 -7.42 -4.77 14.12
N VAL A 48 -7.35 -5.40 12.95
CA VAL A 48 -7.78 -4.84 11.66
C VAL A 48 -8.82 -5.76 11.03
N THR A 49 -9.95 -5.20 10.61
CA THR A 49 -11.01 -5.88 9.86
C THR A 49 -10.88 -5.64 8.37
N VAL A 50 -10.79 -6.74 7.61
CA VAL A 50 -10.56 -6.72 6.17
C VAL A 50 -11.74 -7.38 5.45
N TYR A 51 -12.39 -6.63 4.56
CA TYR A 51 -13.35 -7.20 3.61
C TYR A 51 -12.60 -7.58 2.36
N LYS A 52 -12.71 -8.84 1.93
CA LYS A 52 -11.87 -9.31 0.82
C LYS A 52 -12.57 -10.24 -0.13
N ILE A 53 -12.01 -10.28 -1.34
CA ILE A 53 -12.20 -11.37 -2.29
C ILE A 53 -10.95 -12.26 -2.31
N ALA A 54 -11.18 -13.57 -2.33
CA ALA A 54 -10.17 -14.61 -2.50
C ALA A 54 -8.95 -14.51 -1.54
N HIS A 55 -7.84 -15.16 -1.92
CA HIS A 55 -6.65 -15.58 -1.17
C HIS A 55 -6.23 -14.82 0.11
N ASP A 56 -5.53 -15.56 0.98
CA ASP A 56 -5.20 -15.14 2.35
C ASP A 56 -3.70 -14.88 2.54
N ALA A 57 -2.89 -15.13 1.51
CA ALA A 57 -1.44 -15.20 1.61
C ALA A 57 -0.82 -13.91 2.15
N GLU A 58 -1.26 -12.76 1.66
CA GLU A 58 -0.81 -11.44 2.11
C GLU A 58 -1.15 -11.19 3.60
N TRP A 59 -2.33 -11.65 4.04
CA TRP A 59 -2.81 -11.46 5.40
C TRP A 59 -2.09 -12.37 6.38
N HIS A 60 -1.80 -13.61 5.98
CA HIS A 60 -0.99 -14.53 6.77
C HIS A 60 0.47 -14.05 6.89
N ALA A 61 1.05 -13.51 5.81
CA ALA A 61 2.37 -12.91 5.86
C ALA A 61 2.40 -11.69 6.79
N PHE A 62 1.40 -10.81 6.68
CA PHE A 62 1.24 -9.66 7.58
C PHE A 62 1.15 -10.10 9.05
N GLN A 63 0.30 -11.09 9.35
CA GLN A 63 0.10 -11.54 10.74
C GLN A 63 1.33 -12.25 11.31
N LYS A 64 2.15 -12.92 10.48
CA LYS A 64 3.45 -13.45 10.90
C LYS A 64 4.44 -12.35 11.26
N GLN A 65 4.43 -11.24 10.51
CA GLN A 65 5.31 -10.10 10.76
C GLN A 65 4.85 -9.26 11.97
N TYR A 66 3.54 -9.13 12.16
CA TYR A 66 2.92 -8.31 13.21
C TYR A 66 1.97 -9.16 14.08
N PRO A 67 2.51 -10.09 14.90
CA PRO A 67 1.70 -11.09 15.61
C PRO A 67 0.78 -10.51 16.69
N LYS A 68 1.03 -9.28 17.14
CA LYS A 68 0.17 -8.58 18.11
C LYS A 68 -1.08 -7.94 17.47
N ILE A 69 -1.13 -7.85 16.14
CA ILE A 69 -2.26 -7.29 15.41
C ILE A 69 -3.10 -8.45 14.87
N LYS A 70 -4.32 -8.60 15.37
CA LYS A 70 -5.25 -9.61 14.87
C LYS A 70 -5.82 -9.18 13.53
N VAL A 71 -5.78 -10.06 12.53
CA VAL A 71 -6.45 -9.81 11.24
C VAL A 71 -7.80 -10.52 11.20
N ASN A 72 -8.89 -9.75 11.17
CA ASN A 72 -10.25 -10.25 11.03
C ASN A 72 -10.66 -10.25 9.55
N LEU A 73 -10.62 -11.42 8.92
CA LEU A 73 -10.91 -11.58 7.49
C LEU A 73 -12.39 -11.88 7.27
N VAL A 74 -13.08 -11.03 6.52
CA VAL A 74 -14.49 -11.20 6.15
C VAL A 74 -14.58 -11.46 4.64
N PRO A 75 -14.64 -12.74 4.21
CA PRO A 75 -14.75 -13.09 2.80
C PRO A 75 -16.19 -12.93 2.30
N ALA A 76 -16.35 -12.32 1.12
CA ALA A 76 -17.62 -12.27 0.39
C ALA A 76 -17.37 -11.97 -1.09
N SER A 77 -18.40 -12.09 -1.94
CA SER A 77 -18.28 -11.66 -3.34
C SER A 77 -18.10 -10.15 -3.43
N ALA A 78 -17.47 -9.67 -4.52
CA ALA A 78 -17.26 -8.24 -4.73
C ALA A 78 -18.57 -7.43 -4.69
N ALA A 79 -19.66 -7.98 -5.25
CA ALA A 79 -20.99 -7.36 -5.22
C ALA A 79 -21.55 -7.25 -3.80
N GLN A 80 -21.43 -8.30 -2.99
CA GLN A 80 -21.87 -8.29 -1.59
C GLN A 80 -21.07 -7.28 -0.75
N ILE A 81 -19.75 -7.24 -0.93
CA ILE A 81 -18.88 -6.28 -0.23
C ILE A 81 -19.25 -4.84 -0.63
N GLN A 82 -19.44 -4.58 -1.93
CA GLN A 82 -19.85 -3.26 -2.41
C GLN A 82 -21.18 -2.81 -1.79
N GLN A 83 -22.20 -3.67 -1.81
CA GLN A 83 -23.51 -3.35 -1.23
C GLN A 83 -23.41 -3.11 0.28
N ARG A 84 -22.63 -3.93 0.98
CA ARG A 84 -22.38 -3.77 2.42
C ARG A 84 -21.72 -2.43 2.73
N ILE A 85 -20.63 -2.06 2.06
CA ILE A 85 -19.95 -0.78 2.27
C ILE A 85 -20.89 0.38 2.02
N LEU A 86 -21.64 0.37 0.92
CA LEU A 86 -22.58 1.46 0.61
C LEU A 86 -23.69 1.57 1.67
N ALA A 87 -24.18 0.44 2.20
CA ALA A 87 -25.15 0.44 3.29
C ALA A 87 -24.55 0.99 4.58
N GLU A 88 -23.31 0.60 4.92
CA GLU A 88 -22.59 1.12 6.08
C GLU A 88 -22.38 2.63 5.99
N ARG A 89 -21.91 3.14 4.84
CA ARG A 89 -21.71 4.59 4.62
C ARG A 89 -23.01 5.38 4.70
N ARG A 90 -24.11 4.85 4.13
CA ARG A 90 -25.45 5.46 4.29
C ARG A 90 -25.91 5.51 5.74
N ALA A 91 -25.46 4.55 6.55
CA ALA A 91 -25.75 4.49 7.98
C ALA A 91 -24.70 5.22 8.85
N GLY A 92 -23.72 5.92 8.25
CA GLY A 92 -22.65 6.60 8.97
C GLY A 92 -21.66 5.65 9.68
N LYS A 93 -21.57 4.39 9.23
CA LYS A 93 -20.72 3.35 9.82
C LYS A 93 -19.49 3.07 8.97
N PHE A 94 -18.38 2.76 9.65
CA PHE A 94 -17.08 2.45 9.07
C PHE A 94 -16.53 1.19 9.74
N LEU A 95 -17.07 0.02 9.36
CA LEU A 95 -16.80 -1.24 10.05
C LEU A 95 -15.61 -2.01 9.48
N ALA A 96 -15.25 -1.76 8.23
CA ALA A 96 -14.03 -2.28 7.62
C ALA A 96 -12.95 -1.23 7.62
N ASP A 97 -11.75 -1.64 8.04
CA ASP A 97 -10.53 -0.84 7.97
C ASP A 97 -9.90 -0.96 6.58
N VAL A 98 -9.94 -2.16 6.00
CA VAL A 98 -9.35 -2.45 4.68
C VAL A 98 -10.33 -3.21 3.80
N VAL A 99 -10.32 -2.89 2.51
CA VAL A 99 -11.14 -3.56 1.51
C VAL A 99 -10.26 -4.02 0.34
N ARG A 100 -10.19 -5.33 0.12
CA ARG A 100 -9.45 -5.96 -0.98
C ARG A 100 -10.43 -6.42 -2.05
N LEU A 101 -10.48 -5.69 -3.17
CA LEU A 101 -11.39 -5.91 -4.30
C LEU A 101 -10.65 -5.90 -5.64
N GLY A 102 -11.34 -6.27 -6.71
CA GLY A 102 -10.87 -6.08 -8.08
C GLY A 102 -11.10 -4.63 -8.56
N GLY A 103 -10.33 -4.20 -9.57
CA GLY A 103 -10.28 -2.80 -10.01
C GLY A 103 -11.64 -2.18 -10.38
N GLY A 104 -12.54 -2.94 -11.01
CA GLY A 104 -13.87 -2.45 -11.38
C GLY A 104 -14.72 -2.02 -10.18
N THR A 105 -14.82 -2.88 -9.16
CA THR A 105 -15.58 -2.60 -7.93
C THR A 105 -14.93 -1.49 -7.11
N SER A 106 -13.60 -1.49 -6.97
CA SER A 106 -12.87 -0.43 -6.27
C SER A 106 -13.09 0.94 -6.93
N THR A 107 -13.09 1.00 -8.26
CA THR A 107 -13.36 2.24 -9.01
C THR A 107 -14.79 2.74 -8.78
N SER A 108 -15.77 1.83 -8.73
CA SER A 108 -17.16 2.18 -8.43
C SER A 108 -17.31 2.79 -7.03
N LEU A 109 -16.69 2.17 -6.02
CA LEU A 109 -16.72 2.67 -4.64
C LEU A 109 -15.99 4.02 -4.49
N TYR A 110 -14.88 4.22 -5.20
CA TYR A 110 -14.18 5.49 -5.26
C TYR A 110 -15.07 6.60 -5.85
N LYS A 111 -15.71 6.35 -7.00
CA LYS A 111 -16.65 7.30 -7.62
C LYS A 111 -17.83 7.63 -6.71
N ALA A 112 -18.29 6.66 -5.92
CA ALA A 112 -19.34 6.83 -4.93
C ALA A 112 -18.89 7.57 -3.64
N LYS A 113 -17.60 7.97 -3.54
CA LYS A 113 -17.01 8.58 -2.34
C LYS A 113 -17.21 7.73 -1.08
N ALA A 114 -17.20 6.40 -1.26
CA ALA A 114 -17.42 5.44 -0.18
C ALA A 114 -16.12 4.96 0.48
N LEU A 115 -14.96 5.38 -0.05
CA LEU A 115 -13.63 5.05 0.44
C LEU A 115 -12.90 6.33 0.83
N ASP A 116 -12.10 6.24 1.88
CA ASP A 116 -11.21 7.34 2.26
C ASP A 116 -10.04 7.45 1.27
N PRO A 117 -9.55 8.68 1.02
CA PRO A 117 -8.38 8.86 0.18
C PRO A 117 -7.16 8.18 0.80
N ILE A 118 -6.44 7.38 0.03
CA ILE A 118 -5.25 6.66 0.52
C ILE A 118 -4.01 7.56 0.66
N GLY A 119 -3.98 8.71 -0.02
CA GLY A 119 -2.83 9.62 -0.07
C GLY A 119 -2.26 10.00 1.30
N PRO A 120 -3.09 10.43 2.27
CA PRO A 120 -2.65 10.72 3.64
C PRO A 120 -2.07 9.52 4.40
N ALA A 121 -2.47 8.29 4.05
CA ALA A 121 -1.98 7.07 4.69
C ALA A 121 -0.65 6.56 4.11
N LEU A 122 -0.14 7.16 3.02
CA LEU A 122 1.14 6.78 2.45
C LEU A 122 2.28 7.36 3.30
N ILE A 123 3.17 6.51 3.80
CA ILE A 123 4.35 6.92 4.58
C ILE A 123 5.55 7.10 3.63
N LEU A 124 5.78 6.14 2.75
CA LEU A 124 6.87 6.12 1.78
C LEU A 124 6.71 7.21 0.70
N SER A 125 7.77 7.98 0.47
CA SER A 125 7.78 9.09 -0.50
C SER A 125 7.77 8.61 -1.95
N GLU A 126 8.33 7.43 -2.21
CA GLU A 126 8.43 6.78 -3.51
C GLU A 126 7.06 6.39 -4.07
N VAL A 127 6.11 6.06 -3.19
CA VAL A 127 4.74 5.66 -3.57
C VAL A 127 3.83 6.89 -3.77
N LYS A 128 4.21 8.04 -3.20
CA LYS A 128 3.49 9.31 -3.39
C LYS A 128 3.69 9.89 -4.78
N ASP A 129 4.84 9.62 -5.42
CA ASP A 129 5.07 9.99 -6.82
C ASP A 129 4.46 8.94 -7.76
N ALA A 130 3.34 9.32 -8.39
CA ALA A 130 2.64 8.50 -9.38
C ALA A 130 3.56 7.98 -10.50
N SER A 131 4.60 8.74 -10.87
CA SER A 131 5.57 8.35 -11.90
C SER A 131 6.42 7.14 -11.50
N ASN A 132 6.75 7.01 -10.21
CA ASN A 132 7.55 5.90 -9.68
C ASN A 132 6.71 4.62 -9.53
N CYS A 133 5.44 4.76 -9.13
CA CYS A 133 4.48 3.65 -9.06
C CYS A 133 4.22 3.03 -10.46
N LEU A 134 3.94 3.88 -11.46
CA LEU A 134 3.72 3.44 -12.83
C LEU A 134 4.97 2.81 -13.46
N ARG A 135 6.15 3.36 -13.14
CA ARG A 135 7.43 2.80 -13.61
C ARG A 135 7.66 1.39 -13.05
N GLY A 136 7.38 1.16 -11.77
CA GLY A 136 7.46 -0.17 -11.15
C GLY A 136 6.52 -1.19 -11.79
N LEU A 137 5.27 -0.80 -12.07
CA LEU A 137 4.30 -1.65 -12.75
C LEU A 137 4.71 -1.98 -14.20
N SER A 138 5.22 -0.98 -14.93
CA SER A 138 5.72 -1.15 -16.30
C SER A 138 6.92 -2.12 -16.37
N LEU A 139 7.86 -2.02 -15.42
CA LEU A 139 8.99 -2.93 -15.30
C LEU A 139 8.55 -4.36 -14.98
N ALA A 140 7.58 -4.54 -14.09
CA ALA A 140 7.03 -5.86 -13.76
C ALA A 140 6.32 -6.50 -14.96
N PHE A 141 5.52 -5.72 -15.70
CA PHE A 141 4.87 -6.18 -16.93
C PHE A 141 5.89 -6.57 -18.00
N THR A 142 6.92 -5.77 -18.21
CA THR A 142 7.97 -6.06 -19.19
C THR A 142 8.72 -7.34 -18.84
N ARG A 143 9.05 -7.55 -17.55
CA ARG A 143 9.65 -8.81 -17.10
C ARG A 143 8.72 -10.00 -17.30
N LEU A 144 7.43 -9.85 -17.03
CA LEU A 144 6.44 -10.90 -17.25
C LEU A 144 6.30 -11.26 -18.74
N GLN A 145 6.20 -10.24 -19.61
CA GLN A 145 6.17 -10.43 -21.07
C GLN A 145 7.44 -11.14 -21.55
N SER A 146 8.63 -10.74 -21.07
CA SER A 146 9.88 -11.40 -21.45
C SER A 146 9.96 -12.87 -21.01
N LYS A 147 9.29 -13.23 -19.92
CA LYS A 147 9.25 -14.60 -19.37
C LYS A 147 8.23 -15.47 -20.09
N ILE A 148 7.15 -14.88 -20.60
CA ILE A 148 6.15 -15.54 -21.46
C ILE A 148 6.67 -15.70 -22.90
N SER A 149 7.41 -14.71 -23.43
CA SER A 149 8.03 -14.74 -24.76
C SER A 149 9.31 -15.57 -24.84
N ARG A 150 9.79 -16.17 -23.75
CA ARG A 150 10.77 -17.25 -23.77
C ARG A 150 10.05 -18.60 -23.64
N PRO A 151 9.54 -19.20 -24.74
CA PRO A 151 9.17 -20.60 -24.70
C PRO A 151 10.47 -21.42 -24.65
N GLU A 152 10.87 -21.84 -23.47
CA GLU A 152 11.67 -23.05 -23.36
C GLU A 152 10.70 -24.21 -23.67
N ASN A 153 10.93 -24.84 -24.83
CA ASN A 153 10.34 -26.11 -25.26
C ASN A 153 8.87 -26.10 -25.71
N VAL A 154 8.60 -25.62 -26.94
CA VAL A 154 7.39 -25.97 -27.71
C VAL A 154 7.54 -27.24 -28.54
N ASP A 155 8.75 -27.80 -28.65
CA ASP A 155 9.01 -29.00 -29.45
C ASP A 155 8.66 -30.31 -28.69
N GLU A 156 8.48 -30.27 -27.37
CA GLU A 156 8.17 -31.46 -26.57
C GLU A 156 6.66 -31.74 -26.41
N LEU A 157 5.77 -30.81 -26.82
CA LEU A 157 4.31 -30.97 -26.70
C LEU A 157 3.62 -31.49 -27.98
N LEU A 158 4.37 -31.76 -29.05
CA LEU A 158 3.84 -32.35 -30.29
C LEU A 158 4.23 -33.83 -30.49
N GLY A 159 4.65 -34.52 -29.43
CA GLY A 159 4.82 -35.97 -29.41
C GLY A 159 3.50 -36.73 -29.29
N SER A 160 2.63 -36.66 -30.31
CA SER A 160 1.53 -37.62 -30.47
C SER A 160 1.79 -38.52 -31.67
N PRO A 161 1.85 -39.85 -31.51
CA PRO A 161 1.97 -40.77 -32.65
C PRO A 161 0.72 -40.67 -33.52
N ARG A 162 0.90 -40.48 -34.83
CA ARG A 162 -0.20 -40.55 -35.81
C ARG A 162 -0.83 -41.94 -35.76
N PRO A 163 -2.17 -42.07 -35.73
CA PRO A 163 -2.80 -43.37 -35.91
C PRO A 163 -2.52 -43.85 -37.35
N GLN A 164 -1.96 -45.05 -37.46
CA GLN A 164 -1.92 -45.81 -38.71
C GLN A 164 -3.36 -46.12 -39.10
N VAL A 165 -3.78 -45.60 -40.26
CA VAL A 165 -5.04 -46.02 -40.90
C VAL A 165 -4.75 -47.35 -41.57
N GLU A 166 -5.10 -48.44 -40.89
CA GLU A 166 -5.17 -49.76 -41.51
C GLU A 166 -6.47 -49.86 -42.32
N ARG A 167 -6.34 -50.42 -43.52
CA ARG A 167 -7.34 -50.44 -44.59
C ARG A 167 -8.04 -51.80 -44.63
#